data_AF-K4KF29-F1
#
_entry.id   AF-K4KF29-F1
#
_cell.length_a   1.000
_cell.length_b   1.000
_cell.length_c   1.000
_cell.angle_alpha   90.00
_cell.angle_beta   90.00
_cell.angle_gamma   90.00
#
_symmetry.space_group_name_H-M   'P 1'
#
loop_
_entity.id
_entity.type
_entity.pdbx_description
1 polymer ?
#
loop_
_entity_poly.entity_id
_entity_poly.type
_entity_poly.pdbx_seq_one_letter_code
_entity_poly.pdbx_strand_id
1 'polypeptide(L)' 'MTHTAIATDASATPQPVCDLSQRFVRVLGRRDNGFVEFAFSIGWPELSVELMLPEPAFDAFCAAHRVRHLDD' A
#
# COMPACT_ATOMS: atom_id res chain seq x y z
N MET A 1 -38.62 -4.31 -27.74
CA MET A 1 -37.67 -3.37 -27.12
C MET A 1 -36.26 -3.77 -27.53
N THR A 2 -35.79 -3.21 -28.63
CA THR A 2 -34.41 -3.37 -29.12
C THR A 2 -33.51 -2.45 -28.29
N HIS A 3 -32.56 -3.01 -27.52
CA HIS A 3 -31.48 -2.21 -26.96
C HIS A 3 -30.45 -1.93 -28.06
N THR A 4 -30.39 -0.67 -28.44
CA THR A 4 -29.40 -0.06 -29.32
C THR A 4 -28.01 -0.12 -28.68
N ALA A 5 -27.01 -0.48 -29.47
CA ALA A 5 -25.60 -0.50 -29.11
C ALA A 5 -25.07 0.92 -28.81
N ILE A 6 -24.10 1.03 -27.89
CA ILE A 6 -23.30 2.24 -27.69
C ILE A 6 -21.81 1.88 -27.78
N ALA A 7 -21.23 2.40 -28.86
CA ALA A 7 -19.85 2.78 -29.17
C ALA A 7 -18.67 2.27 -28.31
N THR A 8 -17.71 1.66 -29.01
CA THR A 8 -16.29 1.64 -28.67
C THR A 8 -15.73 3.06 -28.60
N ASP A 9 -15.05 3.42 -27.52
CA ASP A 9 -13.97 4.42 -27.56
C ASP A 9 -12.72 3.91 -26.83
N ALA A 10 -11.59 4.12 -27.50
CA ALA A 10 -10.28 3.59 -27.19
C ALA A 10 -9.50 4.60 -26.34
N SER A 11 -9.37 4.34 -25.04
CA SER A 11 -8.28 4.79 -24.16
C SER A 11 -8.40 4.07 -22.81
N ALA A 12 -8.35 2.75 -22.81
CA ALA A 12 -8.12 2.03 -21.56
C ALA A 12 -6.62 2.10 -21.26
N THR A 13 -6.16 3.19 -20.67
CA THR A 13 -4.91 3.16 -19.89
C THR A 13 -5.06 1.95 -18.95
N PRO A 14 -4.13 0.98 -18.91
CA PRO A 14 -4.23 -0.11 -17.96
C PRO A 14 -4.27 0.54 -16.58
N GLN A 15 -5.46 0.59 -15.97
CA GLN A 15 -5.58 1.04 -14.60
C GLN A 15 -4.65 0.12 -13.81
N PRO A 16 -3.70 0.67 -13.03
CA PRO A 16 -2.81 -0.17 -12.25
C PRO A 16 -3.70 -1.14 -11.47
N VAL A 17 -3.55 -2.42 -11.79
CA VAL A 17 -4.35 -3.46 -11.18
C VAL A 17 -3.96 -3.47 -9.72
N CYS A 18 -4.86 -2.98 -8.88
CA CYS A 18 -4.62 -2.97 -7.45
C CYS A 18 -4.76 -4.39 -6.94
N ASP A 19 -3.64 -4.93 -6.48
CA ASP A 19 -3.59 -6.24 -5.84
C ASP A 19 -3.74 -6.06 -4.33
N LEU A 20 -4.97 -6.20 -3.83
CA LEU A 20 -5.30 -6.12 -2.39
C LEU A 20 -4.60 -7.20 -1.54
N SER A 21 -3.92 -8.17 -2.15
CA SER A 21 -3.08 -9.13 -1.42
C SER A 21 -1.71 -8.58 -1.06
N GLN A 22 -1.29 -7.46 -1.66
CA GLN A 22 -0.02 -6.79 -1.41
C GLN A 22 -0.15 -5.80 -0.24
N ARG A 23 0.85 -5.81 0.63
CA ARG A 23 0.97 -4.91 1.76
C ARG A 23 2.30 -4.19 1.62
N PHE A 24 2.30 -2.90 1.91
CA PHE A 24 3.47 -2.05 1.76
C PHE A 24 3.77 -1.35 3.07
N VAL A 25 5.06 -1.13 3.31
CA VAL A 25 5.55 -0.32 4.43
C VAL A 25 6.56 0.68 3.89
N ARG A 26 6.41 1.95 4.26
CA ARG A 26 7.41 2.99 4.04
C ARG A 26 7.84 3.54 5.40
N VAL A 27 9.12 3.47 5.72
CA VAL A 27 9.63 4.07 6.96
C VAL A 27 9.70 5.58 6.77
N LEU A 28 9.04 6.31 7.66
CA LEU A 28 9.01 7.77 7.65
C LEU A 28 10.11 8.34 8.55
N GLY A 29 10.45 7.63 9.62
CA GLY A 29 11.49 8.03 10.55
C GLY A 29 11.77 6.97 11.61
N ARG A 30 12.97 7.06 12.19
CA ARG A 30 13.38 6.30 13.38
C ARG A 30 13.71 7.30 14.47
N ARG A 31 13.15 7.10 15.65
CA ARG A 31 13.26 8.00 16.79
C ARG A 31 14.31 7.48 17.77
N ASP A 32 15.00 8.39 18.45
CA ASP A 32 16.06 8.06 19.42
C ASP A 32 15.54 7.26 20.63
N ASN A 33 14.24 7.27 20.86
CA ASN A 33 13.56 6.49 21.91
C ASN A 33 13.23 5.05 21.49
N GLY A 34 13.71 4.59 20.33
CA GLY A 34 13.52 3.22 19.85
C GLY A 34 12.18 2.96 19.14
N PHE A 35 11.48 4.02 18.74
CA PHE A 35 10.25 3.91 17.95
C PHE A 35 10.52 4.13 16.46
N VAL A 36 9.77 3.42 15.63
CA VAL A 36 9.76 3.52 14.17
C VAL A 36 8.42 4.10 13.75
N GLU A 37 8.46 5.21 13.02
CA GLU A 37 7.31 5.78 12.32
C GLU A 37 7.30 5.25 10.89
N PHE A 38 6.14 4.76 10.47
CA PHE A 38 6.00 4.17 9.15
C PHE A 38 4.58 4.35 8.62
N ALA A 39 4.46 4.43 7.30
CA ALA A 39 3.20 4.37 6.59
C ALA A 39 2.94 2.93 6.14
N PHE A 40 1.73 2.43 6.35
CA PHE A 40 1.29 1.10 5.94
C PHE A 40 0.13 1.18 4.94
N SER A 41 0.23 0.45 3.83
CA SER A 41 -0.76 0.48 2.76
C SER A 41 -1.13 -0.93 2.28
N ILE A 42 -2.34 -1.09 1.74
CA ILE A 42 -2.81 -2.35 1.13
C ILE A 42 -3.23 -2.08 -0.31
N GLY A 43 -2.62 -2.80 -1.25
CA GLY A 43 -2.90 -2.68 -2.68
C GLY A 43 -2.36 -1.41 -3.34
N TRP A 44 -2.70 -0.24 -2.82
CA TRP A 44 -2.18 1.06 -3.30
C TRP A 44 -1.17 1.63 -2.30
N PRO A 45 0.13 1.73 -2.67
CA PRO A 45 1.15 2.39 -1.86
C PRO A 45 0.76 3.79 -1.37
N GLU A 46 0.00 4.54 -2.17
CA GLU A 46 -0.37 5.94 -1.92
C GLU A 46 -1.54 6.07 -0.92
N LEU A 47 -2.32 4.99 -0.69
CA LEU A 47 -3.40 4.96 0.29
C LEU A 47 -2.93 4.30 1.58
N SER A 48 -2.18 5.07 2.37
CA SER A 48 -1.53 4.60 3.59
C SER A 48 -2.15 5.13 4.88
N VAL A 49 -1.98 4.37 5.96
CA VAL A 49 -2.15 4.87 7.34
C VAL A 49 -0.79 5.03 8.00
N GLU A 50 -0.60 6.11 8.75
CA GLU A 50 0.63 6.34 9.52
C GLU A 50 0.52 5.67 10.89
N LEU A 51 1.57 4.94 11.26
CA LEU A 51 1.68 4.17 12.49
C LEU A 51 3.04 4.42 13.14
N MET A 52 3.10 4.23 14.45
CA MET A 52 4.35 4.29 15.21
C MET A 52 4.40 3.11 16.18
N LEU A 53 5.47 2.33 16.14
CA LEU A 53 5.68 1.16 16.99
C LEU A 53 7.12 1.12 17.51
N PRO A 54 7.39 0.48 18.67
CA PRO A 54 8.75 0.10 19.03
C PRO A 54 9.37 -0.79 17.94
N GLU A 55 10.67 -0.67 17.72
CA GLU A 55 11.40 -1.42 16.68
C GLU A 55 11.12 -2.94 16.64
N PRO A 56 11.16 -3.69 17.76
CA PRO A 56 10.85 -5.13 17.71
C PRO A 56 9.39 -5.43 17.34
N ALA A 57 8.46 -4.52 17.65
CA ALA A 57 7.06 -4.67 17.27
C ALA A 57 6.83 -4.33 15.80
N PHE A 58 7.58 -3.36 15.27
CA PHE A 58 7.62 -3.06 13.84
C PHE A 58 8.12 -4.27 13.03
N ASP A 59 9.22 -4.90 13.44
CA ASP A 59 9.75 -6.10 12.77
C ASP A 59 8.74 -7.25 12.76
N ALA A 60 8.09 -7.50 13.91
CA ALA A 60 7.05 -8.51 14.04
C ALA A 60 5.82 -8.18 13.15
N PHE A 61 5.43 -6.91 13.07
CA PHE A 61 4.37 -6.44 12.19
C PHE A 61 4.70 -6.70 10.72
N CYS A 62 5.91 -6.34 10.27
CA CYS A 62 6.36 -6.58 8.90
C CYS A 62 6.33 -8.07 8.53
N ALA A 63 6.79 -8.94 9.44
CA ALA A 63 6.76 -10.39 9.25
C ALA A 63 5.32 -10.94 9.17
N ALA A 64 4.44 -10.54 10.08
CA ALA A 64 3.05 -11.00 10.11
C ALA A 64 2.26 -10.61 8.84
N HIS A 65 2.49 -9.40 8.33
CA HIS A 65 1.79 -8.89 7.16
C HIS A 65 2.48 -9.22 5.83
N ARG A 66 3.68 -9.82 5.85
CA ARG A 66 4.49 -10.12 4.66
C ARG A 66 4.64 -8.90 3.75
N VAL A 67 5.02 -7.78 4.36
CA VAL A 67 5.05 -6.48 3.69
C VAL A 67 6.18 -6.39 2.67
N ARG A 68 5.98 -5.57 1.65
CA ARG A 68 7.04 -5.07 0.78
C ARG A 68 7.48 -3.71 1.30
N HIS A 69 8.76 -3.56 1.53
CA HIS A 69 9.33 -2.27 1.87
C HIS A 69 9.35 -1.40 0.61
N LEU A 70 8.87 -0.17 0.76
CA LEU A 70 9.03 0.87 -0.24
C LEU A 70 10.26 1.65 0.18
N ASP A 71 11.37 1.35 -0.47
CA ASP A 71 12.52 2.24 -0.49
C ASP A 71 12.11 3.53 -1.21
N ASP A 72 12.52 4.68 -0.67
CA ASP A 72 12.42 5.98 -1.36
C ASP A 72 13.66 6.19 -2.23
#